data_AF-A0A3L8CEG7-F1
#
_entry.id   AF-A0A3L8CEG7-F1
#
_cell.length_a   1.000
_cell.length_b   1.000
_cell.length_c   1.000
_cell.angle_alpha   90.00
_cell.angle_beta   90.00
_cell.angle_gamma   90.00
#
_symmetry.space_group_name_H-M   'P 1'
#
loop_
_entity.id
_entity.type
_entity.pdbx_description
1 polymer ?
#
loop_
_entity_poly.entity_id
_entity_poly.type
_entity_poly.pdbx_seq_one_letter_code
_entity_poly.pdbx_strand_id
1 'polypeptide(L)'
;MSGRPAPAIVILGNGSLATARRIQQRYPHAMIYGLAGRVDGADRSYQEFGATLRELYQQDTPIIALCAAGIVIRTLAPLLLEKGAEPPVLAVAEDGSAV
;
A
#
# COMPACT_ATOMS: atom_id res chain seq x y z
N MET A 1 -23.04 -7.94 -6.60
CA MET A 1 -21.73 -8.21 -5.97
C MET A 1 -20.78 -7.11 -6.39
N SER A 2 -20.69 -6.03 -5.63
CA SER A 2 -19.71 -4.97 -5.94
C SER A 2 -18.32 -5.57 -5.73
N GLY A 3 -17.52 -5.65 -6.79
CA GLY A 3 -16.13 -6.09 -6.68
C GLY A 3 -15.39 -5.16 -5.72
N ARG A 4 -14.51 -5.72 -4.88
CA ARG A 4 -13.66 -4.90 -4.02
C ARG A 4 -12.87 -3.88 -4.87
N PRO A 5 -12.66 -2.65 -4.36
CA PRO A 5 -11.91 -1.64 -5.08
C PRO A 5 -10.48 -2.13 -5.38
N ALA A 6 -9.88 -1.58 -6.43
CA ALA A 6 -8.52 -1.93 -6.80
C ALA A 6 -7.53 -1.59 -5.67
N PRO A 7 -6.49 -2.41 -5.44
CA PRO A 7 -5.56 -2.16 -4.34
C PRO A 7 -4.71 -0.91 -4.57
N ALA A 8 -4.43 -0.19 -3.49
CA ALA A 8 -3.37 0.81 -3.46
C ALA A 8 -2.02 0.12 -3.20
N ILE A 9 -1.06 0.36 -4.08
CA ILE A 9 0.32 -0.14 -3.93
C ILE A 9 1.14 0.99 -3.34
N VAL A 10 1.57 0.88 -2.08
CA VAL A 10 2.24 1.97 -1.35
C VAL A 10 3.72 1.67 -1.19
N ILE A 11 4.59 2.57 -1.65
CA ILE A 11 6.05 2.39 -1.64
C ILE A 11 6.79 3.59 -1.04
N LEU A 12 7.85 3.32 -0.27
CA LEU A 12 8.64 4.35 0.45
C LEU A 12 9.81 4.93 -0.36
N GLY A 13 10.30 4.20 -1.36
CA GLY A 13 11.48 4.59 -2.13
C GLY A 13 11.58 3.87 -3.48
N ASN A 14 12.43 4.39 -4.36
CA ASN A 14 12.61 3.89 -5.73
C ASN A 14 12.99 2.40 -5.83
N GLY A 15 13.62 1.82 -4.79
CA GLY A 15 13.97 0.38 -4.76
C GLY A 15 12.77 -0.56 -4.96
N SER A 16 11.59 -0.16 -4.49
CA SER A 16 10.36 -0.94 -4.60
C SER A 16 9.61 -0.77 -5.92
N LEU A 17 9.99 0.22 -6.76
CA LEU A 17 9.18 0.61 -7.93
C LEU A 17 9.06 -0.52 -8.96
N ALA A 18 10.14 -1.25 -9.22
CA ALA A 18 10.12 -2.38 -10.15
C ALA A 18 9.15 -3.49 -9.68
N THR A 19 9.16 -3.81 -8.39
CA THR A 19 8.23 -4.78 -7.79
C THR A 19 6.80 -4.24 -7.80
N ALA A 20 6.60 -2.96 -7.46
CA ALA A 20 5.29 -2.32 -7.53
C ALA A 20 4.68 -2.36 -8.93
N ARG A 21 5.47 -2.09 -9.98
CA ARG A 21 5.01 -2.17 -11.38
C ARG A 21 4.68 -3.59 -11.80
N ARG A 22 5.47 -4.60 -11.38
CA ARG A 22 5.12 -6.02 -11.60
C ARG A 22 3.79 -6.39 -10.95
N ILE A 23 3.54 -5.95 -9.71
CA ILE A 23 2.27 -6.18 -9.02
C ILE A 23 1.12 -5.46 -9.75
N GLN A 24 1.32 -4.21 -10.15
CA GLN A 24 0.32 -3.42 -10.88
C GLN A 24 -0.10 -4.07 -12.21
N GLN A 25 0.80 -4.74 -12.92
CA GLN A 25 0.44 -5.49 -14.14
C GLN A 25 -0.62 -6.58 -13.88
N ARG A 26 -0.68 -7.13 -12.66
CA ARG A 26 -1.70 -8.11 -12.26
C ARG A 26 -3.03 -7.47 -11.85
N TYR A 27 -2.98 -6.20 -11.44
CA TYR A 27 -4.12 -5.39 -11.00
C TYR A 27 -4.16 -4.08 -11.80
N PRO A 28 -4.68 -4.09 -13.04
CA PRO A 28 -4.55 -2.93 -13.96
C PRO A 28 -5.16 -1.62 -13.46
N HIS A 29 -6.06 -1.68 -12.48
CA HIS A 29 -6.69 -0.51 -11.86
C HIS A 29 -6.01 -0.07 -10.56
N ALA A 30 -4.98 -0.79 -10.11
CA ALA A 30 -4.20 -0.42 -8.94
C ALA A 30 -3.34 0.81 -9.24
N MET A 31 -3.20 1.69 -8.25
CA MET A 31 -2.37 2.88 -8.34
C MET A 31 -1.15 2.73 -7.43
N ILE A 32 0.01 3.13 -7.94
CA ILE A 32 1.25 3.20 -7.15
C ILE A 32 1.31 4.55 -6.45
N TYR A 33 1.32 4.52 -5.13
CA TYR A 33 1.52 5.64 -4.24
C TYR A 33 2.99 5.67 -3.81
N GLY A 34 3.71 6.74 -4.16
CA GLY A 34 5.11 6.93 -3.83
C GLY A 34 5.34 8.10 -2.89
N LEU A 35 6.27 7.94 -1.93
CA LEU A 35 6.67 9.02 -1.03
C LEU A 35 7.35 10.15 -1.82
N ALA A 36 6.83 11.36 -1.64
CA ALA A 36 7.32 12.58 -2.28
C ALA A 36 8.82 12.77 -2.01
N GLY A 37 9.58 13.07 -3.07
CA GLY A 37 11.03 13.28 -3.01
C GLY A 37 11.86 12.01 -2.82
N ARG A 38 11.24 10.82 -2.74
CA ARG A 38 11.96 9.52 -2.68
C ARG A 38 11.58 8.55 -3.80
N VAL A 39 10.45 8.79 -4.45
CA VAL A 39 9.92 7.94 -5.51
C VAL A 39 9.64 8.78 -6.75
N ASP A 40 10.34 8.47 -7.83
CA ASP A 40 10.12 9.05 -9.15
C ASP A 40 9.29 8.09 -9.99
N GLY A 41 8.24 8.59 -10.64
CA GLY A 41 7.38 7.77 -11.51
C GLY A 41 6.36 6.89 -10.78
N ALA A 42 5.96 7.25 -9.55
CA ALA A 42 4.70 6.76 -8.98
C ALA A 42 3.49 7.41 -9.68
N ASP A 43 2.33 6.74 -9.63
CA ASP A 43 1.09 7.28 -10.23
C ASP A 43 0.46 8.37 -9.34
N ARG A 44 0.70 8.29 -8.02
CA ARG A 44 0.32 9.28 -7.01
C ARG A 44 1.51 9.55 -6.08
N SER A 45 1.78 10.81 -5.79
CA SER A 45 2.75 11.18 -4.75
C SER A 45 2.01 11.44 -3.42
N TYR A 46 2.60 11.02 -2.30
CA TYR A 46 2.11 11.34 -0.96
C TYR A 46 3.22 11.91 -0.07
N GLN A 47 2.86 12.62 0.99
CA GLN A 47 3.83 13.31 1.87
C GLN A 47 4.22 12.50 3.10
N GLU A 48 3.24 11.85 3.75
CA GLU A 48 3.45 11.14 5.01
C GLU A 48 2.88 9.74 4.95
N PHE A 49 3.72 8.73 5.18
CA PHE A 49 3.34 7.31 5.05
C PHE A 49 2.23 6.95 6.02
N GLY A 50 2.39 7.33 7.29
CA GLY A 50 1.43 6.96 8.33
C GLY A 50 0.04 7.53 8.10
N ALA A 51 -0.03 8.80 7.64
CA ALA A 51 -1.30 9.44 7.30
C ALA A 51 -1.96 8.78 6.09
N THR A 52 -1.19 8.58 5.02
CA THR A 52 -1.67 7.99 3.76
C THR A 52 -2.22 6.57 3.97
N LEU A 53 -1.50 5.72 4.73
CA LEU A 53 -1.91 4.34 4.97
C LEU A 53 -3.20 4.27 5.78
N ARG A 54 -3.36 5.14 6.79
CA ARG A 54 -4.58 5.24 7.60
C ARG A 54 -5.77 5.73 6.78
N GLU A 55 -5.56 6.74 5.95
CA GLU A 55 -6.59 7.26 5.05
C GLU A 55 -7.11 6.18 4.09
N LEU A 56 -6.22 5.47 3.41
CA LEU A 56 -6.58 4.37 2.51
C LEU A 56 -7.33 3.26 3.26
N TYR A 57 -6.87 2.91 4.46
CA TYR A 57 -7.49 1.90 5.30
C TYR A 57 -8.91 2.29 5.73
N GLN A 58 -9.12 3.54 6.15
CA GLN A 58 -10.43 4.06 6.55
C GLN A 58 -11.40 4.19 5.37
N GLN A 59 -10.88 4.31 4.14
CA GLN A 59 -11.66 4.30 2.90
C GLN A 59 -11.97 2.88 2.38
N ASP A 60 -11.72 1.83 3.17
CA ASP A 60 -11.90 0.43 2.78
C ASP A 60 -11.14 0.04 1.50
N THR A 61 -9.97 0.67 1.28
CA THR A 61 -9.12 0.38 0.12
C THR A 61 -8.14 -0.74 0.47
N PRO A 62 -8.10 -1.86 -0.29
CA PRO A 62 -7.07 -2.89 -0.16
C PRO A 62 -5.66 -2.30 -0.29
N ILE A 63 -4.73 -2.70 0.57
CA ILE A 63 -3.38 -2.12 0.62
C ILE A 63 -2.34 -3.19 0.35
N ILE A 64 -1.40 -2.90 -0.56
CA ILE A 64 -0.16 -3.65 -0.76
C ILE A 64 0.99 -2.69 -0.46
N ALA A 65 1.59 -2.80 0.72
CA ALA A 65 2.67 -1.93 1.17
C ALA A 65 4.03 -2.61 0.95
N LEU A 66 4.88 -2.05 0.09
CA LEU A 66 6.24 -2.56 -0.13
C LEU A 66 7.20 -1.88 0.84
N CYS A 67 7.30 -2.45 2.03
CA CYS A 67 8.14 -2.01 3.13
C CYS A 67 8.15 -3.08 4.26
N ALA A 68 8.92 -2.84 5.32
CA ALA A 68 8.92 -3.72 6.48
C ALA A 68 7.54 -3.78 7.15
N ALA A 69 7.01 -5.00 7.38
CA ALA A 69 5.70 -5.22 8.00
C ALA A 69 5.51 -4.47 9.33
N GLY A 70 6.57 -4.32 10.13
CA GLY A 70 6.52 -3.62 11.41
C GLY A 70 6.03 -2.17 11.33
N ILE A 71 6.34 -1.43 10.26
CA ILE A 71 5.84 -0.06 10.10
C ILE A 71 4.36 -0.03 9.72
N VAL A 72 3.89 -1.00 8.93
CA VAL A 72 2.49 -1.17 8.56
C VAL A 72 1.66 -1.47 9.81
N ILE A 73 2.07 -2.47 10.59
CA ILE A 73 1.39 -2.88 11.83
C ILE A 73 1.29 -1.71 12.80
N ARG A 74 2.40 -1.02 13.09
CA ARG A 74 2.37 0.13 14.02
C ARG A 74 1.50 1.28 13.53
N THR A 75 1.44 1.49 12.21
CA THR A 75 0.64 2.56 11.61
C THR A 75 -0.86 2.29 11.74
N LEU A 76 -1.27 1.03 11.51
CA LEU A 76 -2.68 0.63 11.44
C LEU A 76 -3.23 0.13 12.78
N ALA A 77 -2.39 -0.32 13.71
CA ALA A 77 -2.82 -0.85 15.02
C ALA A 77 -3.86 0.03 15.75
N PRO A 78 -3.75 1.37 15.78
CA PRO A 78 -4.75 2.23 16.43
C PRO A 78 -6.13 2.25 15.76
N LEU A 79 -6.24 1.77 14.52
CA LEU A 79 -7.48 1.73 13.74
C LEU A 79 -8.12 0.35 13.70
N LEU A 80 -7.49 -0.66 14.31
CA LEU A 80 -8.04 -2.01 14.36
C LEU A 80 -9.21 -2.03 15.35
N LEU A 81 -10.43 -2.22 14.84
CA LEU A 81 -11.66 -2.13 15.63
C LEU A 81 -12.53 -3.37 15.44
N GLU A 82 -13.03 -3.59 14.22
CA GLU A 82 -13.97 -4.65 13.90
C GLU A 82 -13.33 -5.71 13.00
N LYS A 83 -12.94 -6.82 13.62
CA LYS A 83 -12.38 -7.99 12.93
C LYS A 83 -13.35 -8.48 11.85
N GLY A 84 -12.97 -8.29 10.59
CA GLY A 84 -13.71 -8.77 9.41
C GLY A 84 -14.39 -7.70 8.56
N ALA A 85 -14.51 -6.46 9.05
CA ALA A 85 -14.98 -5.31 8.28
C ALA A 85 -13.82 -4.51 7.64
N GLU A 86 -12.59 -4.84 8.00
CA GLU A 86 -11.39 -4.11 7.63
C GLU A 86 -10.87 -4.52 6.24
N PRO A 87 -10.30 -3.58 5.46
CA PRO A 87 -9.75 -3.91 4.16
C PRO A 87 -8.52 -4.84 4.31
N PRO A 88 -8.27 -5.70 3.32
CA PRO A 88 -7.09 -6.56 3.34
C PRO A 88 -5.81 -5.73 3.18
N VAL A 89 -4.79 -6.08 3.97
CA VAL A 89 -3.46 -5.44 3.94
C VAL A 89 -2.40 -6.51 3.75
N LEU A 90 -1.53 -6.33 2.75
CA LEU A 90 -0.32 -7.12 2.53
C LEU A 90 0.91 -6.25 2.75
N ALA A 91 1.84 -6.72 3.57
CA ALA A 91 3.19 -6.18 3.59
C ALA A 91 4.05 -7.05 2.67
N VAL A 92 4.83 -6.44 1.78
CA VAL A 92 5.66 -7.15 0.81
C VAL A 92 7.08 -6.61 0.92
N ALA A 93 8.10 -7.48 0.84
CA ALA A 93 9.47 -7.04 0.75
C ALA A 93 9.69 -6.18 -0.52
N GLU A 94 10.62 -5.22 -0.49
CA GLU A 94 10.85 -4.29 -1.62
C GLU A 94 11.20 -5.01 -2.92
N ASP A 95 11.90 -6.14 -2.82
CA ASP A 95 12.27 -7.03 -3.92
C ASP A 95 11.19 -8.07 -4.29
N GLY A 96 10.12 -8.17 -3.50
CA GLY A 96 9.06 -9.15 -3.64
C GLY A 96 9.41 -10.56 -3.14
N SER A 97 10.47 -10.71 -2.34
CA SER A 97 10.94 -12.01 -1.83
C SER A 97 10.08 -12.62 -0.72
N ALA A 98 9.27 -11.81 -0.03
CA ALA A 98 8.43 -12.23 1.09
C ALA A 98 7.13 -11.42 1.15
N VAL A 99 6.11 -12.03 1.77
CA VAL A 99 4.78 -11.47 2.08
C VAL A 99 4.42 -11.81 3.52
#